data_AF-A0A9W8JFE5-F1
#
_entry.id   AF-A0A9W8JFE5-F1
#
_cell.length_a   1.000
_cell.length_b   1.000
_cell.length_c   1.000
_cell.angle_alpha   90.00
_cell.angle_beta   90.00
_cell.angle_gamma   90.00
#
_symmetry.space_group_name_H-M   'P 1'
#
loop_
_entity.id
_entity.type
_entity.pdbx_description
1 polymer ?
#
loop_
_entity_poly.entity_id
_entity_poly.type
_entity_poly.pdbx_seq_one_letter_code
_entity_poly.pdbx_strand_id
1 'polypeptide(L)'
;MQNYLHNLIARIPSKPLRIRIGGNGMDGSTYVRKLKPALRIQDPSAYFNDIPVEFGAGFFELLNGMADKVGAMQFAIGLSMRNIKGDFNDSLKNVVDLAKDAKKMLGGRLDSLFLGNEPDLYKINGKRSSYDVNTYIPEVDQTVAALTKADVLTSAIPSLTPGKQFAMALWSIDVGLKAASLGFSAAYIHTREFGIQYNLFDPPAADTSRSMESGWRTGTPYYATLFLAEVTSPEGNIVVDLNLHDPRQTPNANASATVAGYAIYSAKDRGRQKLVFINYSDSDSQPFRIGANTTYKVEYRTLTAQSVRETKNVTWGGQTIGGYGNLVGPGAVLVTLGNSATLFKGNTTIAAPGESGARTNRQHWPLGLIFMAGTIMLLSS
;
A
#
# COMPACT_ATOMS: atom_id res chain seq x y z
N MET A 1 -8.10 2.69 -14.85
CA MET A 1 -6.92 1.95 -14.34
C MET A 1 -5.59 2.43 -14.92
N GLN A 2 -5.40 2.47 -16.25
CA GLN A 2 -4.10 2.76 -16.91
C GLN A 2 -3.37 3.98 -16.35
N ASN A 3 -4.05 5.13 -16.26
CA ASN A 3 -3.43 6.36 -15.75
C ASN A 3 -2.96 6.24 -14.28
N TYR A 4 -3.70 5.52 -13.44
CA TYR A 4 -3.31 5.27 -12.05
C TYR A 4 -2.01 4.47 -11.97
N LEU A 5 -1.87 3.45 -12.80
CA LEU A 5 -0.66 2.64 -12.87
C LEU A 5 0.51 3.43 -13.47
N HIS A 6 0.24 4.22 -14.52
CA HIS A 6 1.25 5.12 -15.12
C HIS A 6 1.83 6.08 -14.08
N ASN A 7 0.97 6.66 -13.23
CA ASN A 7 1.42 7.59 -12.19
C ASN A 7 2.32 6.93 -11.15
N LEU A 8 2.10 5.65 -10.83
CA LEU A 8 3.01 4.90 -9.96
C LEU A 8 4.33 4.67 -10.69
N ILE A 9 4.29 4.18 -11.93
CA ILE A 9 5.49 3.89 -12.73
C ILE A 9 6.36 5.14 -12.92
N ALA A 10 5.76 6.29 -13.19
CA ALA A 10 6.47 7.56 -13.32
C ALA A 10 7.27 7.95 -12.06
N ARG A 11 6.92 7.40 -10.89
CA ARG A 11 7.61 7.63 -9.60
C ARG A 11 8.65 6.57 -9.25
N ILE A 12 8.65 5.45 -9.97
CA ILE A 12 9.65 4.38 -9.84
C ILE A 12 10.37 4.12 -11.19
N PRO A 13 10.93 5.14 -11.86
CA PRO A 13 11.31 5.05 -13.27
C PRO A 13 12.37 3.97 -13.59
N SER A 14 13.11 3.51 -12.59
CA SER A 14 14.19 2.53 -12.70
C SER A 14 13.80 1.10 -12.30
N LYS A 15 12.55 0.88 -11.86
CA LYS A 15 12.05 -0.43 -11.45
C LYS A 15 10.67 -0.69 -12.07
N PRO A 16 10.40 -1.90 -12.56
CA PRO A 16 9.08 -2.23 -13.06
C PRO A 16 8.06 -2.27 -11.91
N LEU A 17 6.83 -1.86 -12.18
CA LEU A 17 5.72 -2.09 -11.26
C LEU A 17 5.45 -3.60 -11.18
N ARG A 18 5.49 -4.17 -9.97
CA ARG A 18 5.26 -5.60 -9.74
C ARG A 18 3.78 -5.87 -9.47
N ILE A 19 3.19 -6.79 -10.23
CA ILE A 19 1.78 -7.17 -10.11
C ILE A 19 1.69 -8.66 -9.79
N ARG A 20 1.19 -9.00 -8.60
CA ARG A 20 0.86 -10.38 -8.22
C ARG A 20 -0.57 -10.70 -8.64
N ILE A 21 -0.75 -11.78 -9.40
CA ILE A 21 -2.06 -12.28 -9.83
C ILE A 21 -2.27 -13.67 -9.23
N GLY A 22 -3.25 -13.78 -8.33
CA GLY A 22 -3.48 -14.96 -7.49
C GLY A 22 -4.77 -14.82 -6.69
N GLY A 23 -4.74 -15.24 -5.42
CA GLY A 23 -5.92 -15.28 -4.58
C GLY A 23 -6.77 -16.53 -4.83
N ASN A 24 -7.84 -16.67 -4.05
CA ASN A 24 -8.79 -17.78 -4.15
C ASN A 24 -9.29 -18.00 -5.58
N GLY A 25 -9.68 -16.93 -6.28
CA GLY A 25 -10.14 -17.02 -7.66
C GLY A 25 -9.13 -17.70 -8.60
N MET A 26 -7.82 -17.48 -8.42
CA MET A 26 -6.80 -18.16 -9.23
C MET A 26 -6.73 -19.67 -8.93
N ASP A 27 -6.87 -20.05 -7.67
CA ASP A 27 -6.91 -21.46 -7.27
C ASP A 27 -8.15 -22.17 -7.82
N GLY A 28 -9.30 -21.50 -7.89
CA GLY A 28 -10.50 -22.03 -8.54
C GLY A 28 -10.43 -22.08 -10.08
N SER A 29 -9.46 -21.40 -10.69
CA SER A 29 -9.42 -21.18 -12.14
C SER A 29 -8.67 -22.26 -12.91
N THR A 30 -9.00 -22.40 -14.20
CA THR A 30 -8.42 -23.40 -15.10
C THR A 30 -7.75 -22.74 -16.30
N TYR A 31 -6.51 -23.14 -16.60
CA TYR A 31 -5.83 -22.65 -17.81
C TYR A 31 -6.29 -23.42 -19.06
N VAL A 32 -6.75 -22.72 -20.08
CA VAL A 32 -7.24 -23.30 -21.34
C VAL A 32 -6.49 -22.68 -22.51
N ARG A 33 -5.43 -23.35 -22.99
CA ARG A 33 -4.52 -22.86 -24.06
C ARG A 33 -5.26 -22.33 -25.31
N LYS A 34 -6.35 -22.99 -25.70
CA LYS A 34 -7.14 -22.66 -26.91
C LYS A 34 -8.34 -21.74 -26.64
N LEU A 35 -8.45 -21.17 -25.43
CA LEU A 35 -9.53 -20.24 -25.12
C LEU A 35 -9.38 -18.99 -26.00
N LYS A 36 -10.45 -18.65 -26.72
CA LYS A 36 -10.49 -17.48 -27.60
C LYS A 36 -10.56 -16.16 -26.82
N PRO A 37 -11.47 -15.96 -25.84
CA PRO A 37 -11.41 -14.77 -24.99
C PRO A 37 -10.22 -14.82 -24.03
N ALA A 38 -9.79 -13.67 -23.54
CA ALA A 38 -8.76 -13.61 -22.50
C ALA A 38 -9.16 -14.39 -21.24
N LEU A 39 -10.45 -14.29 -20.88
CA LEU A 39 -11.04 -14.90 -19.69
C LEU A 39 -12.52 -15.24 -19.94
N ARG A 40 -13.00 -16.34 -19.35
CA ARG A 40 -14.41 -16.77 -19.34
C ARG A 40 -14.81 -17.20 -17.92
N ILE A 41 -15.75 -16.48 -17.31
CA ILE A 41 -16.35 -16.86 -16.02
C ILE A 41 -17.09 -18.20 -16.19
N GLN A 42 -16.82 -19.15 -15.30
CA GLN A 42 -17.44 -20.48 -15.36
C GLN A 42 -18.81 -20.52 -14.69
N ASP A 43 -18.90 -19.87 -13.53
CA ASP A 43 -20.09 -19.88 -12.69
C ASP A 43 -20.38 -18.44 -12.24
N PRO A 44 -21.37 -17.77 -12.86
CA PRO A 44 -21.81 -16.44 -12.45
C PRO A 44 -22.39 -16.39 -11.04
N SER A 45 -22.76 -17.54 -10.46
CA SER A 45 -23.28 -17.70 -9.09
C SER A 45 -22.20 -18.13 -8.09
N ALA A 46 -20.95 -18.24 -8.52
CA ALA A 46 -19.84 -18.60 -7.65
C ALA A 46 -19.74 -17.65 -6.46
N TYR A 47 -19.23 -18.17 -5.34
CA TYR A 47 -18.95 -17.36 -4.17
C TYR A 47 -18.07 -16.17 -4.55
N PHE A 48 -18.48 -14.95 -4.20
CA PHE A 48 -17.84 -13.72 -4.67
C PHE A 48 -16.35 -13.62 -4.35
N ASN A 49 -15.87 -14.36 -3.35
CA ASN A 49 -14.46 -14.46 -2.95
C ASN A 49 -13.67 -15.58 -3.63
N ASP A 50 -14.30 -16.38 -4.49
CA ASP A 50 -13.69 -17.52 -5.18
C ASP A 50 -14.42 -17.73 -6.52
N ILE A 51 -14.34 -16.72 -7.40
CA ILE A 51 -14.97 -16.78 -8.72
C ILE A 51 -14.00 -17.51 -9.68
N PRO A 52 -14.28 -18.75 -10.09
CA PRO A 52 -13.40 -19.49 -10.98
C PRO A 52 -13.61 -19.03 -12.42
N VAL A 53 -12.50 -18.94 -13.15
CA VAL A 53 -12.50 -18.57 -14.56
C VAL A 53 -11.70 -19.58 -15.37
N GLU A 54 -12.04 -19.71 -16.63
CA GLU A 54 -11.09 -20.20 -17.62
C GLU A 54 -10.33 -19.02 -18.19
N PHE A 55 -9.03 -19.18 -18.41
CA PHE A 55 -8.19 -18.15 -19.03
C PHE A 55 -7.17 -18.79 -19.96
N GLY A 56 -6.74 -18.06 -20.99
CA GLY A 56 -5.89 -18.60 -22.06
C GLY A 56 -4.80 -17.64 -22.51
N ALA A 57 -4.32 -17.78 -23.74
CA ALA A 57 -3.26 -16.93 -24.32
C ALA A 57 -3.60 -15.43 -24.24
N GLY A 58 -4.87 -15.06 -24.48
CA GLY A 58 -5.33 -13.68 -24.43
C GLY A 58 -5.14 -13.00 -23.06
N PHE A 59 -5.04 -13.77 -21.97
CA PHE A 59 -4.69 -13.21 -20.65
C PHE A 59 -3.27 -12.65 -20.64
N PHE A 60 -2.29 -13.38 -21.17
CA PHE A 60 -0.91 -12.89 -21.25
C PHE A 60 -0.74 -11.75 -22.25
N GLU A 61 -1.48 -11.78 -23.36
CA GLU A 61 -1.54 -10.66 -24.31
C GLU A 61 -2.09 -9.40 -23.64
N LEU A 62 -3.11 -9.51 -22.81
CA LEU A 62 -3.63 -8.40 -22.02
C LEU A 62 -2.58 -7.82 -21.05
N LEU A 63 -1.85 -8.68 -20.33
CA LEU A 63 -0.79 -8.24 -19.42
C LEU A 63 0.35 -7.54 -20.16
N ASN A 64 0.80 -8.11 -21.28
CA ASN A 64 1.82 -7.50 -22.12
C ASN A 64 1.34 -6.17 -22.72
N GLY A 65 0.12 -6.12 -23.26
CA GLY A 65 -0.46 -4.90 -23.80
C GLY A 65 -0.61 -3.80 -22.74
N MET A 66 -0.92 -4.15 -21.49
CA MET A 66 -0.91 -3.21 -20.37
C MET A 66 0.50 -2.65 -20.11
N ALA A 67 1.51 -3.52 -20.04
CA ALA A 67 2.89 -3.11 -19.83
C ALA A 67 3.43 -2.26 -21.01
N ASP A 68 3.11 -2.64 -22.24
CA ASP A 68 3.50 -1.92 -23.45
C ASP A 68 2.87 -0.51 -23.49
N LYS A 69 1.60 -0.41 -23.08
CA LYS A 69 0.86 0.84 -23.14
C LYS A 69 1.17 1.80 -21.99
N VAL A 70 1.37 1.26 -20.78
CA VAL A 70 1.40 2.06 -19.55
C VAL A 70 2.82 2.29 -19.04
N GLY A 71 3.70 1.31 -19.21
CA GLY A 71 5.09 1.35 -18.75
C GLY A 71 5.55 0.02 -18.14
N ALA A 72 6.82 -0.03 -17.75
CA ALA A 72 7.48 -1.26 -17.30
C ALA A 72 6.72 -1.94 -16.14
N MET A 73 6.33 -3.20 -16.36
CA MET A 73 5.67 -4.06 -15.38
C MET A 73 6.31 -5.44 -15.37
N GLN A 74 6.28 -6.08 -14.20
CA GLN A 74 6.55 -7.51 -14.07
C GLN A 74 5.42 -8.20 -13.32
N PHE A 75 5.18 -9.46 -13.64
CA PHE A 75 4.02 -10.21 -13.18
C PHE A 75 4.45 -11.44 -12.39
N ALA A 76 3.89 -11.62 -11.21
CA ALA A 76 3.95 -12.85 -10.46
C ALA A 76 2.64 -13.62 -10.69
N ILE A 77 2.72 -14.84 -11.20
CA ILE A 77 1.54 -15.63 -11.61
C ILE A 77 1.34 -16.81 -10.66
N GLY A 78 0.14 -16.88 -10.07
CA GLY A 78 -0.26 -18.01 -9.24
C GLY A 78 -0.45 -19.29 -10.06
N LEU A 79 -0.21 -20.43 -9.44
CA LEU A 79 -0.42 -21.74 -10.01
C LEU A 79 -1.37 -22.49 -9.07
N SER A 80 -2.55 -22.87 -9.56
CA SER A 80 -3.56 -23.53 -8.72
C SER A 80 -3.03 -24.83 -8.13
N MET A 81 -3.36 -25.10 -6.87
CA MET A 81 -3.17 -26.40 -6.23
C MET A 81 -4.48 -27.18 -6.05
N ARG A 82 -5.62 -26.66 -6.52
CA ARG A 82 -6.91 -27.34 -6.40
C ARG A 82 -7.05 -28.42 -7.48
N ASN A 83 -7.66 -29.53 -7.10
CA ASN A 83 -7.94 -30.62 -8.04
C ASN A 83 -9.04 -30.19 -9.03
N ILE A 84 -8.68 -29.99 -10.28
CA ILE A 84 -9.59 -29.86 -11.40
C ILE A 84 -10.39 -31.16 -11.51
N LYS A 85 -11.70 -31.08 -11.27
CA LYS A 85 -12.65 -32.22 -11.38
C LYS A 85 -12.25 -33.47 -10.57
N GLY A 86 -11.45 -33.30 -9.52
CA GLY A 86 -10.97 -34.41 -8.69
C GLY A 86 -9.77 -35.20 -9.25
N ASP A 87 -9.19 -34.79 -10.38
CA ASP A 87 -8.03 -35.45 -10.99
C ASP A 87 -6.75 -34.64 -10.77
N PHE A 88 -5.83 -35.19 -9.98
CA PHE A 88 -4.55 -34.57 -9.68
C PHE A 88 -3.62 -34.51 -10.89
N ASN A 89 -3.63 -35.53 -11.77
CA ASN A 89 -2.74 -35.57 -12.94
C ASN A 89 -3.15 -34.53 -13.97
N ASP A 90 -4.45 -34.36 -14.20
CA ASP A 90 -4.97 -33.30 -15.07
C ASP A 90 -4.67 -31.91 -14.50
N SER A 91 -4.80 -31.74 -13.18
CA SER A 91 -4.46 -30.50 -12.47
C SER A 91 -2.97 -30.17 -12.61
N LEU A 92 -2.10 -31.14 -12.38
CA LEU A 92 -0.66 -30.99 -12.54
C LEU A 92 -0.29 -30.66 -13.99
N LYS A 93 -0.89 -31.34 -14.97
CA LYS A 93 -0.69 -31.03 -16.39
C LYS A 93 -1.12 -29.60 -16.70
N ASN A 94 -2.27 -29.16 -16.19
CA ASN A 94 -2.78 -27.80 -16.38
C ASN A 94 -1.82 -26.74 -15.84
N VAL A 95 -1.34 -26.93 -14.61
CA VAL A 95 -0.39 -26.05 -13.93
C VAL A 95 0.95 -26.00 -14.67
N VAL A 96 1.46 -27.14 -15.12
CA VAL A 96 2.69 -27.21 -15.93
C VAL A 96 2.51 -26.50 -17.26
N ASP A 97 1.36 -26.67 -17.90
CA ASP A 97 1.03 -26.00 -19.15
C ASP A 97 0.96 -24.48 -18.98
N LEU A 98 0.31 -24.02 -17.89
CA LEU A 98 0.26 -22.61 -17.50
C LEU A 98 1.65 -22.03 -17.25
N ALA A 99 2.48 -22.70 -16.45
CA ALA A 99 3.82 -22.24 -16.12
C ALA A 99 4.72 -22.11 -17.36
N LYS A 100 4.64 -23.08 -18.28
CA LYS A 100 5.38 -23.05 -19.56
C LYS A 100 4.95 -21.87 -20.42
N ASP A 101 3.65 -21.64 -20.54
CA ASP A 101 3.12 -20.57 -21.40
C ASP A 101 3.31 -19.19 -20.76
N ALA A 102 3.17 -19.06 -19.44
CA ALA A 102 3.52 -17.83 -18.72
C ALA A 102 4.99 -17.45 -18.95
N LYS A 103 5.93 -18.40 -18.80
CA LYS A 103 7.36 -18.17 -19.06
C LYS A 103 7.61 -17.77 -20.51
N LYS A 104 6.98 -18.46 -21.46
CA LYS A 104 7.14 -18.18 -22.90
C LYS A 104 6.57 -16.83 -23.29
N MET A 105 5.36 -16.52 -22.84
CA MET A 105 4.58 -15.37 -23.32
C MET A 105 4.92 -14.07 -22.59
N LEU A 106 5.26 -14.12 -21.30
CA LEU A 106 5.67 -12.94 -20.54
C LEU A 106 7.19 -12.68 -20.66
N GLY A 107 8.00 -13.70 -20.94
CA GLY A 107 9.45 -13.56 -21.11
C GLY A 107 10.10 -12.87 -19.91
N GLY A 108 10.86 -11.80 -20.17
CA GLY A 108 11.51 -10.99 -19.12
C GLY A 108 10.54 -10.23 -18.18
N ARG A 109 9.23 -10.23 -18.49
CA ARG A 109 8.19 -9.67 -17.62
C ARG A 109 7.64 -10.66 -16.61
N LEU A 110 7.97 -11.94 -16.70
CA LEU A 110 7.64 -12.89 -15.63
C LEU A 110 8.61 -12.69 -14.45
N ASP A 111 8.08 -12.21 -13.32
CA ASP A 111 8.86 -12.04 -12.08
C ASP A 111 8.99 -13.37 -11.33
N SER A 112 7.86 -14.04 -11.10
CA SER A 112 7.82 -15.28 -10.32
C SER A 112 6.58 -16.12 -10.63
N LEU A 113 6.67 -17.39 -10.30
CA LEU A 113 5.54 -18.30 -10.21
C LEU A 113 5.39 -18.71 -8.75
N PHE A 114 4.17 -18.75 -8.23
CA PHE A 114 3.91 -19.21 -6.87
C PHE A 114 2.79 -20.24 -6.88
N LEU A 115 2.95 -21.27 -6.06
CA LEU A 115 2.07 -22.43 -6.05
C LEU A 115 1.06 -22.29 -4.92
N GLY A 116 -0.22 -22.25 -5.28
CA GLY A 116 -1.35 -22.12 -4.38
C GLY A 116 -1.58 -20.70 -3.83
N ASN A 117 -2.75 -20.51 -3.24
CA ASN A 117 -3.10 -19.38 -2.40
C ASN A 117 -3.52 -19.90 -1.02
N GLU A 118 -2.84 -19.44 0.03
CA GLU A 118 -3.19 -19.77 1.42
C GLU A 118 -3.42 -21.29 1.64
N PRO A 119 -2.41 -22.14 1.31
CA PRO A 119 -2.56 -23.59 1.38
C PRO A 119 -2.81 -24.12 2.79
N ASP A 120 -2.50 -23.34 3.82
CA ASP A 120 -2.91 -23.57 5.20
C ASP A 120 -4.45 -23.64 5.34
N LEU A 121 -5.20 -22.91 4.52
CA LEU A 121 -6.66 -22.86 4.55
C LEU A 121 -7.34 -23.95 3.71
N TYR A 122 -6.59 -24.76 2.94
CA TYR A 122 -7.16 -25.80 2.09
C TYR A 122 -7.91 -26.89 2.88
N LYS A 123 -7.54 -27.12 4.14
CA LYS A 123 -8.24 -28.09 5.01
C LYS A 123 -9.65 -27.61 5.41
N ILE A 124 -9.83 -26.30 5.54
CA ILE A 124 -11.10 -25.67 5.97
C ILE A 124 -12.15 -25.75 4.85
N ASN A 125 -11.71 -25.87 3.60
CA ASN A 125 -12.59 -25.89 2.44
C ASN A 125 -13.16 -27.28 2.09
N GLY A 126 -13.09 -28.28 3.00
CA GLY A 126 -13.93 -29.49 2.86
C GLY A 126 -13.65 -30.82 3.59
N LYS A 127 -12.73 -31.00 4.57
CA LYS A 127 -12.46 -32.36 5.16
C LYS A 127 -12.20 -32.55 6.71
N ARG A 128 -12.37 -31.54 7.60
CA ARG A 128 -12.18 -31.55 9.11
C ARG A 128 -10.72 -31.82 9.60
N SER A 129 -10.22 -31.63 10.86
CA SER A 129 -10.72 -31.35 12.23
C SER A 129 -9.74 -30.64 13.21
N SER A 130 -8.78 -29.77 12.83
CA SER A 130 -8.04 -28.98 13.87
C SER A 130 -7.31 -27.68 13.40
N TYR A 131 -7.84 -26.56 13.92
CA TYR A 131 -7.28 -25.30 14.46
C TYR A 131 -6.09 -24.57 13.80
N ASP A 132 -6.39 -23.46 13.11
CA ASP A 132 -5.49 -22.46 12.53
C ASP A 132 -6.05 -21.02 12.77
N VAL A 133 -5.48 -19.97 12.16
CA VAL A 133 -5.89 -18.56 12.39
C VAL A 133 -7.39 -18.31 12.15
N ASN A 134 -8.07 -19.21 11.42
CA ASN A 134 -9.50 -19.17 11.17
C ASN A 134 -10.36 -19.83 12.26
N THR A 135 -9.78 -20.30 13.37
CA THR A 135 -10.56 -20.51 14.61
C THR A 135 -10.44 -19.31 15.55
N TYR A 136 -9.30 -18.63 15.53
CA TYR A 136 -9.01 -17.43 16.33
C TYR A 136 -9.85 -16.20 15.94
N ILE A 137 -9.95 -15.86 14.65
CA ILE A 137 -10.67 -14.64 14.22
C ILE A 137 -12.20 -14.71 14.47
N PRO A 138 -12.90 -15.82 14.18
CA PRO A 138 -14.33 -15.94 14.47
C PRO A 138 -14.66 -16.03 15.98
N GLU A 139 -13.78 -16.58 16.82
CA GLU A 139 -13.95 -16.59 18.28
C GLU A 139 -13.78 -15.20 18.89
N VAL A 140 -12.87 -14.39 18.36
CA VAL A 140 -12.74 -12.98 18.73
C VAL A 140 -14.05 -12.24 18.41
N ASP A 141 -14.61 -12.42 17.22
CA ASP A 141 -15.90 -11.81 16.83
C ASP A 141 -17.08 -12.32 17.67
N GLN A 142 -17.13 -13.62 18.01
CA GLN A 142 -18.17 -14.22 18.87
C GLN A 142 -18.03 -13.82 20.34
N THR A 143 -16.81 -13.68 20.85
CA THR A 143 -16.52 -13.21 22.22
C THR A 143 -16.88 -11.74 22.37
N VAL A 144 -16.57 -10.93 21.36
CA VAL A 144 -16.98 -9.52 21.30
C VAL A 144 -18.51 -9.40 21.23
N ALA A 145 -19.20 -10.22 20.44
CA ALA A 145 -20.67 -10.23 20.37
C ALA A 145 -21.34 -10.70 21.69
N ALA A 146 -20.77 -11.69 22.37
CA ALA A 146 -21.29 -12.20 23.64
C ALA A 146 -21.10 -11.21 24.80
N LEU A 147 -19.94 -10.55 24.90
CA LEU A 147 -19.66 -9.52 25.90
C LEU A 147 -20.47 -8.24 25.68
N THR A 148 -20.79 -7.92 24.42
CA THR A 148 -21.70 -6.82 24.03
C THR A 148 -23.15 -7.12 24.44
N LYS A 149 -23.60 -8.37 24.30
CA LYS A 149 -24.94 -8.80 24.71
C LYS A 149 -25.11 -8.92 26.23
N ALA A 150 -24.00 -9.04 26.97
CA ALA A 150 -23.98 -9.21 28.42
C ALA A 150 -23.78 -7.90 29.21
N ASP A 151 -23.72 -6.74 28.53
CA ASP A 151 -23.57 -5.41 29.14
C ASP A 151 -22.28 -5.21 29.97
N VAL A 152 -21.21 -5.95 29.64
CA VAL A 152 -19.95 -5.97 30.41
C VAL A 152 -18.90 -4.96 29.91
N LEU A 153 -19.12 -4.27 28.78
CA LEU A 153 -18.10 -3.42 28.14
C LEU A 153 -18.47 -1.92 28.18
N THR A 154 -18.19 -1.25 29.30
CA THR A 154 -18.55 0.16 29.58
C THR A 154 -17.51 1.21 29.14
N SER A 155 -16.72 0.94 28.10
CA SER A 155 -15.85 1.99 27.53
C SER A 155 -15.46 1.68 26.09
N ALA A 156 -15.71 2.66 25.21
CA ALA A 156 -15.58 2.57 23.77
C ALA A 156 -14.16 2.22 23.31
N ILE A 157 -14.02 1.11 22.59
CA ILE A 157 -12.89 0.90 21.68
C ILE A 157 -13.27 1.58 20.36
N PRO A 158 -12.45 2.48 19.79
CA PRO A 158 -12.69 3.02 18.47
C PRO A 158 -12.70 1.88 17.44
N SER A 159 -13.88 1.55 16.90
CA SER A 159 -14.00 0.64 15.77
C SER A 159 -13.37 1.29 14.53
N LEU A 160 -12.19 0.83 14.14
CA LEU A 160 -11.70 0.99 12.77
C LEU A 160 -12.35 -0.12 11.94
N THR A 161 -13.47 0.18 11.29
CA THR A 161 -13.89 -0.64 10.15
C THR A 161 -12.83 -0.44 9.05
N PRO A 162 -12.06 -1.46 8.62
CA PRO A 162 -10.98 -1.26 7.66
C PRO A 162 -11.58 -0.92 6.28
N GLY A 163 -11.69 0.36 5.92
CA GLY A 163 -12.18 0.68 4.60
C GLY A 163 -12.21 2.12 4.16
N LYS A 164 -11.62 2.37 2.98
CA LYS A 164 -11.50 3.65 2.24
C LYS A 164 -11.08 4.87 3.05
N GLN A 165 -10.82 4.74 4.35
CA GLN A 165 -10.48 5.83 5.25
C GLN A 165 -9.00 6.16 5.15
N PHE A 166 -8.65 7.40 5.47
CA PHE A 166 -7.29 7.88 5.47
C PHE A 166 -6.38 7.05 6.39
N ALA A 167 -6.91 6.50 7.48
CA ALA A 167 -6.26 5.53 8.35
C ALA A 167 -5.67 4.32 7.59
N MET A 168 -6.34 3.84 6.53
CA MET A 168 -5.83 2.73 5.71
C MET A 168 -4.60 3.13 4.89
N ALA A 169 -4.51 4.40 4.46
CA ALA A 169 -3.32 4.91 3.80
C ALA A 169 -2.14 4.98 4.79
N LEU A 170 -2.39 5.49 6.00
CA LEU A 170 -1.40 5.54 7.07
C LEU A 170 -0.86 4.14 7.42
N TRP A 171 -1.77 3.19 7.67
CA TRP A 171 -1.44 1.81 7.98
C TRP A 171 -0.65 1.13 6.86
N SER A 172 -1.06 1.32 5.60
CA SER A 172 -0.39 0.69 4.46
C SER A 172 1.04 1.21 4.27
N ILE A 173 1.28 2.51 4.52
CA ILE A 173 2.63 3.09 4.50
C ILE A 173 3.46 2.50 5.64
N ASP A 174 2.91 2.47 6.85
CA ASP A 174 3.61 1.96 8.03
C ASP A 174 4.02 0.50 7.86
N VAL A 175 3.07 -0.37 7.49
CA VAL A 175 3.34 -1.79 7.23
C VAL A 175 4.36 -1.95 6.10
N GLY A 176 4.28 -1.16 5.03
CA GLY A 176 5.26 -1.19 3.94
C GLY A 176 6.67 -0.83 4.38
N LEU A 177 6.82 0.25 5.15
CA LEU A 177 8.11 0.69 5.69
C LEU A 177 8.64 -0.26 6.75
N LYS A 178 7.76 -0.81 7.60
CA LYS A 178 8.11 -1.82 8.59
C LYS A 178 8.61 -3.09 7.92
N ALA A 179 7.90 -3.60 6.93
CA ALA A 179 8.34 -4.75 6.15
C ALA A 179 9.70 -4.51 5.50
N ALA A 180 9.90 -3.33 4.88
CA ALA A 180 11.20 -2.95 4.32
C ALA A 180 12.32 -2.90 5.39
N SER A 181 12.03 -2.39 6.59
CA SER A 181 12.99 -2.38 7.71
C SER A 181 13.38 -3.77 8.21
N LEU A 182 12.49 -4.75 8.01
CA LEU A 182 12.71 -6.16 8.33
C LEU A 182 13.34 -6.95 7.17
N GLY A 183 13.69 -6.28 6.07
CA GLY A 183 14.37 -6.88 4.92
C GLY A 183 13.44 -7.56 3.91
N PHE A 184 12.13 -7.27 3.94
CA PHE A 184 11.22 -7.78 2.91
C PHE A 184 11.57 -7.17 1.55
N SER A 185 11.59 -8.00 0.51
CA SER A 185 11.95 -7.59 -0.84
C SER A 185 10.78 -6.97 -1.62
N ALA A 186 9.54 -7.21 -1.18
CA ALA A 186 8.33 -6.58 -1.69
C ALA A 186 7.12 -6.82 -0.76
N ALA A 187 6.12 -5.95 -0.89
CA ALA A 187 4.78 -6.14 -0.37
C ALA A 187 3.77 -5.90 -1.52
N TYR A 188 2.67 -6.64 -1.51
CA TYR A 188 1.61 -6.53 -2.51
C TYR A 188 0.30 -6.12 -1.83
N ILE A 189 -0.21 -4.93 -2.16
CA ILE A 189 -1.50 -4.47 -1.64
C ILE A 189 -2.60 -5.09 -2.51
N HIS A 190 -3.44 -5.90 -1.87
CA HIS A 190 -4.51 -6.60 -2.57
C HIS A 190 -5.58 -5.62 -3.09
N THR A 191 -6.10 -5.88 -4.28
CA THR A 191 -7.23 -5.16 -4.90
C THR A 191 -8.05 -6.18 -5.66
N ARG A 192 -9.37 -6.09 -5.55
CA ARG A 192 -10.31 -7.07 -6.09
C ARG A 192 -11.58 -6.39 -6.61
N GLU A 193 -12.72 -7.08 -6.66
CA GLU A 193 -13.94 -6.57 -7.29
C GLU A 193 -14.40 -5.21 -6.77
N PHE A 194 -15.25 -4.57 -7.56
CA PHE A 194 -15.79 -3.24 -7.28
C PHE A 194 -16.35 -3.11 -5.87
N GLY A 195 -16.04 -1.99 -5.22
CA GLY A 195 -16.67 -1.60 -3.96
C GLY A 195 -15.96 -2.17 -2.74
N ILE A 196 -14.91 -2.97 -2.93
CA ILE A 196 -14.10 -3.46 -1.82
C ILE A 196 -13.29 -2.32 -1.20
N GLN A 197 -13.36 -2.31 0.12
CA GLN A 197 -13.00 -1.18 0.96
C GLN A 197 -11.50 -0.86 0.96
N TYR A 198 -10.64 -1.85 0.73
CA TYR A 198 -9.19 -1.70 0.64
C TYR A 198 -8.66 -1.55 -0.80
N ASN A 199 -9.53 -1.50 -1.80
CA ASN A 199 -9.10 -1.37 -3.19
C ASN A 199 -8.31 -0.07 -3.42
N LEU A 200 -7.22 -0.19 -4.20
CA LEU A 200 -6.50 0.98 -4.71
C LEU A 200 -7.40 1.79 -5.65
N PHE A 201 -8.13 1.10 -6.53
CA PHE A 201 -9.04 1.69 -7.49
C PHE A 201 -10.23 0.77 -7.75
N ASP A 202 -11.38 1.37 -8.03
CA ASP A 202 -12.60 0.69 -8.47
C ASP A 202 -12.91 1.09 -9.93
N PRO A 203 -13.47 0.17 -10.73
CA PRO A 203 -14.14 0.54 -11.98
C PRO A 203 -15.35 1.46 -11.72
N PRO A 204 -15.90 2.11 -12.76
CA PRO A 204 -17.10 2.95 -12.62
C PRO A 204 -18.35 2.15 -12.20
N ALA A 205 -18.40 0.85 -12.50
CA ALA A 205 -19.48 -0.05 -12.11
C ALA A 205 -18.96 -1.48 -11.90
N ALA A 206 -19.74 -2.29 -11.16
CA ALA A 206 -19.42 -3.69 -10.89
C ALA A 206 -19.69 -4.62 -12.08
N ASP A 207 -20.61 -4.25 -12.96
CA ASP A 207 -21.01 -5.09 -14.08
C ASP A 207 -20.01 -5.03 -15.25
N THR A 208 -19.99 -6.10 -16.06
CA THR A 208 -19.08 -6.22 -17.21
C THR A 208 -19.43 -5.30 -18.37
N SER A 209 -20.65 -4.77 -18.44
CA SER A 209 -21.07 -3.87 -19.52
C SER A 209 -20.47 -2.47 -19.37
N ARG A 210 -20.21 -2.06 -18.11
CA ARG A 210 -19.71 -0.71 -17.79
C ARG A 210 -18.36 -0.68 -17.09
N SER A 211 -17.84 -1.80 -16.58
CA SER A 211 -16.56 -1.82 -15.86
C SER A 211 -15.34 -1.36 -16.69
N MET A 212 -15.45 -1.40 -18.02
CA MET A 212 -14.42 -0.93 -18.95
C MET A 212 -14.57 0.55 -19.35
N GLU A 213 -15.63 1.24 -18.90
CA GLU A 213 -15.84 2.67 -19.18
C GLU A 213 -14.81 3.57 -18.47
N SER A 214 -14.75 4.83 -18.90
CA SER A 214 -14.09 5.90 -18.14
C SER A 214 -14.80 6.17 -16.81
N GLY A 215 -14.12 6.81 -15.86
CA GLY A 215 -14.69 7.13 -14.54
C GLY A 215 -14.32 6.13 -13.44
N TRP A 216 -13.21 5.41 -13.62
CA TRP A 216 -12.57 4.71 -12.52
C TRP A 216 -12.27 5.69 -11.38
N ARG A 217 -12.37 5.20 -10.14
CA ARG A 217 -12.15 5.98 -8.92
C ARG A 217 -11.08 5.33 -8.06
N THR A 218 -10.44 6.09 -7.17
CA THR A 218 -9.44 5.58 -6.23
C THR A 218 -9.94 5.58 -4.79
N GLY A 219 -9.42 4.65 -4.00
CA GLY A 219 -9.51 4.69 -2.54
C GLY A 219 -8.29 5.38 -1.93
N THR A 220 -8.37 5.69 -0.64
CA THR A 220 -7.23 6.22 0.13
C THR A 220 -5.98 5.31 0.09
N PRO A 221 -6.06 3.97 -0.01
CA PRO A 221 -4.86 3.14 -0.13
C PRO A 221 -4.01 3.45 -1.37
N TYR A 222 -4.55 4.08 -2.42
CA TYR A 222 -3.75 4.53 -3.54
C TYR A 222 -2.81 5.69 -3.18
N TYR A 223 -3.15 6.53 -2.21
CA TYR A 223 -2.21 7.54 -1.72
C TYR A 223 -1.02 6.90 -0.98
N ALA A 224 -1.22 5.73 -0.36
CA ALA A 224 -0.11 4.98 0.24
C ALA A 224 0.87 4.47 -0.82
N THR A 225 0.38 3.99 -1.96
CA THR A 225 1.27 3.54 -3.05
C THR A 225 2.00 4.71 -3.70
N LEU A 226 1.37 5.88 -3.85
CA LEU A 226 2.05 7.11 -4.28
C LEU A 226 3.17 7.50 -3.31
N PHE A 227 2.87 7.50 -2.02
CA PHE A 227 3.85 7.81 -0.97
C PHE A 227 5.04 6.86 -1.01
N LEU A 228 4.79 5.54 -0.97
CA LEU A 228 5.83 4.53 -0.96
C LEU A 228 6.66 4.55 -2.26
N ALA A 229 6.05 4.81 -3.42
CA ALA A 229 6.78 4.99 -4.67
C ALA A 229 7.79 6.15 -4.57
N GLU A 230 7.36 7.30 -4.03
CA GLU A 230 8.25 8.46 -3.84
C GLU A 230 9.25 8.29 -2.69
N VAL A 231 9.04 7.37 -1.74
CA VAL A 231 10.04 7.01 -0.72
C VAL A 231 11.23 6.31 -1.36
N THR A 232 10.98 5.43 -2.33
CA THR A 232 12.03 4.64 -2.97
C THR A 232 12.97 5.48 -3.84
N SER A 233 14.14 4.93 -4.13
CA SER A 233 15.16 5.46 -5.02
C SER A 233 15.62 4.39 -6.00
N PRO A 234 16.12 4.78 -7.18
CA PRO A 234 16.59 3.84 -8.19
C PRO A 234 17.66 2.86 -7.73
N GLU A 235 18.55 3.32 -6.87
CA GLU A 235 19.68 2.57 -6.34
C GLU A 235 19.27 1.62 -5.21
N GLY A 236 18.00 1.66 -4.79
CA GLY A 236 17.49 0.94 -3.64
C GLY A 236 17.72 1.69 -2.33
N ASN A 237 17.00 1.28 -1.29
CA ASN A 237 17.05 1.93 0.01
C ASN A 237 17.24 0.94 1.15
N ILE A 238 17.88 1.40 2.22
CA ILE A 238 17.81 0.77 3.53
C ILE A 238 16.78 1.56 4.34
N VAL A 239 15.82 0.85 4.93
CA VAL A 239 14.82 1.45 5.80
C VAL A 239 15.18 1.09 7.24
N VAL A 240 15.24 2.09 8.11
CA VAL A 240 15.49 1.92 9.54
C VAL A 240 14.27 2.45 10.27
N ASP A 241 13.64 1.59 11.07
CA ASP A 241 12.64 2.02 12.05
C ASP A 241 13.36 2.83 13.14
N LEU A 242 12.96 4.08 13.33
CA LEU A 242 13.56 4.98 14.31
C LEU A 242 13.19 4.63 15.75
N ASN A 243 12.23 3.71 15.93
CA ASN A 243 11.70 3.29 17.20
C ASN A 243 11.38 4.50 18.09
N LEU A 244 10.52 5.41 17.58
CA LEU A 244 10.17 6.66 18.25
C LEU A 244 9.41 6.47 19.58
N HIS A 245 9.23 5.23 20.03
CA HIS A 245 8.76 4.89 21.36
C HIS A 245 9.93 4.54 22.28
N ASP A 246 9.98 5.18 23.45
CA ASP A 246 10.97 4.91 24.47
C ASP A 246 10.61 3.61 25.22
N PRO A 247 11.31 2.49 25.00
CA PRO A 247 11.01 1.23 25.68
C PRO A 247 11.25 1.32 27.20
N ARG A 248 11.94 2.36 27.69
CA ARG A 248 12.17 2.58 29.14
C ARG A 248 11.00 3.23 29.85
N GLN A 249 10.08 3.87 29.13
CA GLN A 249 8.90 4.52 29.73
C GLN A 249 7.69 3.60 29.77
N THR A 250 7.57 2.66 28.84
CA THR A 250 6.41 1.77 28.75
C THR A 250 6.80 0.42 28.15
N PRO A 251 7.18 -0.58 28.97
CA PRO A 251 7.70 -1.87 28.52
C PRO A 251 6.74 -2.75 27.67
N ASN A 252 5.50 -2.31 27.44
CA ASN A 252 4.45 -3.04 26.69
C ASN A 252 3.65 -2.15 25.70
N ALA A 253 4.13 -0.95 25.33
CA ALA A 253 3.33 0.07 24.62
C ALA A 253 3.21 -0.08 23.10
N ASN A 254 3.66 -1.17 22.48
CA ASN A 254 3.61 -1.27 21.02
C ASN A 254 2.16 -1.23 20.47
N ALA A 255 1.16 -1.62 21.28
CA ALA A 255 -0.25 -1.54 20.93
C ALA A 255 -0.89 -0.15 21.12
N SER A 256 -0.25 0.75 21.88
CA SER A 256 -0.75 2.10 22.18
C SER A 256 -0.05 3.20 21.38
N ALA A 257 0.70 2.78 20.36
CA ALA A 257 1.54 3.64 19.56
C ALA A 257 0.72 4.67 18.76
N THR A 258 0.94 5.96 19.02
CA THR A 258 0.25 7.05 18.30
C THR A 258 1.11 7.68 17.21
N VAL A 259 2.38 7.29 17.11
CA VAL A 259 3.35 7.83 16.15
C VAL A 259 4.28 6.74 15.64
N ALA A 260 4.80 6.92 14.43
CA ALA A 260 5.87 6.09 13.87
C ALA A 260 6.90 6.96 13.14
N GLY A 261 8.13 6.45 12.98
CA GLY A 261 9.19 7.17 12.29
C GLY A 261 10.18 6.23 11.63
N TYR A 262 10.62 6.58 10.43
CA TYR A 262 11.56 5.81 9.64
C TYR A 262 12.65 6.69 9.05
N ALA A 263 13.87 6.19 9.01
CA ALA A 263 14.96 6.78 8.24
C ALA A 263 15.23 5.95 6.99
N ILE A 264 15.38 6.63 5.86
CA ILE A 264 15.60 6.04 4.56
C ILE A 264 16.99 6.42 4.11
N TYR A 265 17.84 5.41 3.94
CA TYR A 265 19.21 5.57 3.48
C TYR A 265 19.34 5.05 2.06
N SER A 266 20.27 5.63 1.32
CA SER A 266 20.74 5.11 0.03
C SER A 266 21.34 3.72 0.21
N ALA A 267 20.94 2.75 -0.59
CA ALA A 267 21.61 1.45 -0.59
C ALA A 267 23.02 1.52 -1.19
N LYS A 268 23.30 2.53 -2.04
CA LYS A 268 24.59 2.71 -2.73
C LYS A 268 25.70 3.22 -1.83
N ASP A 269 25.44 4.28 -1.07
CA ASP A 269 26.47 5.00 -0.30
C ASP A 269 26.14 5.10 1.20
N ARG A 270 25.01 4.52 1.64
CA ARG A 270 24.52 4.58 3.03
C ARG A 270 24.26 6.01 3.52
N GLY A 271 24.22 7.01 2.64
CA GLY A 271 23.82 8.36 2.98
C GLY A 271 22.33 8.42 3.33
N ARG A 272 21.97 9.15 4.40
CA ARG A 272 20.56 9.39 4.75
C ARG A 272 19.95 10.28 3.67
N GLN A 273 18.91 9.80 3.02
CA GLN A 273 18.20 10.52 1.97
C GLN A 273 16.90 11.11 2.48
N LYS A 274 16.14 10.34 3.27
CA LYS A 274 14.79 10.74 3.69
C LYS A 274 14.49 10.38 5.13
N LEU A 275 13.58 11.14 5.73
CA LEU A 275 12.93 10.80 7.00
C LEU A 275 11.42 10.75 6.75
N VAL A 276 10.77 9.74 7.34
CA VAL A 276 9.33 9.58 7.33
C VAL A 276 8.82 9.68 8.76
N PHE A 277 7.77 10.46 8.96
CA PHE A 277 7.08 10.55 10.25
C PHE A 277 5.58 10.37 10.04
N ILE A 278 4.96 9.58 10.91
CA ILE A 278 3.52 9.26 10.87
C ILE A 278 2.91 9.69 12.21
N ASN A 279 1.82 10.46 12.14
CA ASN A 279 0.96 10.76 13.27
C ASN A 279 -0.40 10.09 13.07
N TYR A 280 -0.75 9.16 13.94
CA TYR A 280 -2.04 8.44 13.90
C TYR A 280 -3.17 9.17 14.63
N SER A 281 -2.87 10.26 15.35
CA SER A 281 -3.90 11.03 16.06
C SER A 281 -4.81 11.79 15.10
N ASP A 282 -6.11 11.73 15.37
CA ASP A 282 -7.15 12.45 14.64
C ASP A 282 -7.27 13.91 15.12
N SER A 283 -6.87 14.19 16.35
CA SER A 283 -7.06 15.50 17.00
C SER A 283 -5.75 16.18 17.41
N ASP A 284 -4.72 15.42 17.74
CA ASP A 284 -3.53 15.96 18.39
C ASP A 284 -2.40 16.17 17.39
N SER A 285 -1.74 17.32 17.50
CA SER A 285 -0.51 17.59 16.77
C SER A 285 0.68 16.92 17.46
N GLN A 286 1.46 16.15 16.70
CA GLN A 286 2.73 15.60 17.17
C GLN A 286 3.92 16.42 16.63
N PRO A 287 4.71 17.09 17.48
CA PRO A 287 5.98 17.65 17.06
C PRO A 287 7.04 16.56 16.86
N PHE A 288 7.76 16.61 15.74
CA PHE A 288 8.97 15.80 15.51
C PHE A 288 10.21 16.70 15.55
N ARG A 289 11.19 16.33 16.37
CA ARG A 289 12.44 17.12 16.52
C ARG A 289 13.56 16.45 15.74
N ILE A 290 14.19 17.22 14.86
CA ILE A 290 15.39 16.80 14.14
C ILE A 290 16.60 17.38 14.88
N GLY A 291 17.56 16.51 15.23
CA GLY A 291 18.77 16.91 15.95
C GLY A 291 19.60 17.93 15.16
N ALA A 292 20.32 18.80 15.86
CA ALA A 292 21.26 19.73 15.23
C ALA A 292 22.28 18.97 14.36
N ASN A 293 22.76 19.62 13.30
CA ASN A 293 23.72 19.06 12.33
C ASN A 293 23.21 17.81 11.55
N THR A 294 21.91 17.49 11.59
CA THR A 294 21.32 16.43 10.76
C THR A 294 21.30 16.83 9.28
N THR A 295 20.95 18.08 9.00
CA THR A 295 21.01 18.70 7.66
C THR A 295 20.88 20.22 7.81
N TYR A 296 21.32 20.98 6.80
CA TYR A 296 21.18 22.44 6.71
C TYR A 296 20.02 22.88 5.81
N LYS A 297 19.42 21.93 5.08
CA LYS A 297 18.22 22.13 4.25
C LYS A 297 17.33 20.89 4.37
N VAL A 298 16.04 21.12 4.42
CA VAL A 298 15.03 20.06 4.35
C VAL A 298 14.10 20.44 3.21
N GLU A 299 13.56 19.47 2.52
CA GLU A 299 12.35 19.65 1.72
C GLU A 299 11.33 18.66 2.25
N TYR A 300 10.05 19.02 2.22
CA TYR A 300 9.02 18.18 2.81
C TYR A 300 7.83 18.01 1.89
N ARG A 301 7.13 16.89 2.09
CA ARG A 301 5.82 16.66 1.48
C ARG A 301 4.89 16.01 2.50
N THR A 302 3.62 16.34 2.40
CA THR A 302 2.59 15.91 3.36
C THR A 302 1.54 15.07 2.69
N LEU A 303 1.21 13.93 3.28
CA LEU A 303 0.00 13.18 2.96
C LEU A 303 -1.03 13.51 4.03
N THR A 304 -2.02 14.35 3.75
CA THR A 304 -2.96 14.92 4.74
C THR A 304 -4.41 14.57 4.43
N ALA A 305 -5.25 14.60 5.48
CA ALA A 305 -6.70 14.61 5.37
C ALA A 305 -7.31 15.45 6.50
N GLN A 306 -8.62 15.74 6.46
CA GLN A 306 -9.28 16.44 7.58
C GLN A 306 -9.42 15.57 8.84
N SER A 307 -9.45 14.25 8.66
CA SER A 307 -9.56 13.25 9.72
C SER A 307 -8.99 11.93 9.23
N VAL A 308 -8.54 11.07 10.15
CA VAL A 308 -8.18 9.68 9.87
C VAL A 308 -9.34 8.86 9.30
N ARG A 309 -10.59 9.34 9.49
CA ARG A 309 -11.82 8.74 8.94
C ARG A 309 -12.22 9.31 7.57
N GLU A 310 -11.47 10.27 7.02
CA GLU A 310 -11.75 10.87 5.71
C GLU A 310 -11.59 9.82 4.59
N THR A 311 -12.46 9.86 3.57
CA THR A 311 -12.47 8.88 2.48
C THR A 311 -12.24 9.49 1.09
N LYS A 312 -12.30 10.82 0.98
CA LYS A 312 -12.26 11.55 -0.29
C LYS A 312 -11.22 12.64 -0.30
N ASN A 313 -11.25 13.55 0.68
CA ASN A 313 -10.45 14.78 0.67
C ASN A 313 -9.03 14.54 1.21
N VAL A 314 -8.32 13.60 0.59
CA VAL A 314 -6.92 13.30 0.87
C VAL A 314 -6.04 14.05 -0.11
N THR A 315 -4.92 14.60 0.38
CA THR A 315 -3.94 15.27 -0.48
C THR A 315 -2.53 14.76 -0.23
N TRP A 316 -1.74 14.62 -1.29
CA TRP A 316 -0.31 14.32 -1.25
C TRP A 316 0.47 15.49 -1.83
N GLY A 317 1.26 16.17 -0.99
CA GLY A 317 1.94 17.41 -1.35
C GLY A 317 0.97 18.48 -1.82
N GLY A 318 -0.18 18.62 -1.15
CA GLY A 318 -1.23 19.55 -1.56
C GLY A 318 -1.96 19.18 -2.85
N GLN A 319 -1.68 18.03 -3.47
CA GLN A 319 -2.37 17.55 -4.66
C GLN A 319 -3.36 16.44 -4.33
N THR A 320 -4.52 16.45 -4.98
CA THR A 320 -5.49 15.35 -4.94
C THR A 320 -5.48 14.59 -6.28
N ILE A 321 -6.08 13.41 -6.31
CA ILE A 321 -6.19 12.60 -7.51
C ILE A 321 -7.41 13.04 -8.30
N GLY A 322 -7.19 13.54 -9.52
CA GLY A 322 -8.23 13.91 -10.47
C GLY A 322 -8.97 12.70 -11.05
N GLY A 323 -10.07 12.96 -11.74
CA GLY A 323 -10.93 11.91 -12.34
C GLY A 323 -10.25 11.05 -13.42
N TYR A 324 -9.13 11.52 -13.97
CA TYR A 324 -8.28 10.75 -14.89
C TYR A 324 -7.08 10.12 -14.19
N GLY A 325 -7.02 10.19 -12.87
CA GLY A 325 -5.93 9.70 -12.03
C GLY A 325 -4.73 10.63 -11.89
N ASN A 326 -4.63 11.69 -12.70
CA ASN A 326 -3.59 12.71 -12.59
C ASN A 326 -3.61 13.42 -11.23
N LEU A 327 -2.46 13.87 -10.75
CA LEU A 327 -2.42 14.76 -9.58
C LEU A 327 -2.86 16.17 -9.97
N VAL A 328 -3.79 16.74 -9.19
CA VAL A 328 -4.40 18.05 -9.39
C VAL A 328 -4.17 18.88 -8.12
N GLY A 329 -3.63 20.08 -8.27
CA GLY A 329 -3.36 20.99 -7.16
C GLY A 329 -1.97 21.61 -7.24
N PRO A 330 -1.63 22.49 -6.27
CA PRO A 330 -0.44 23.35 -6.30
C PRO A 330 0.91 22.61 -6.32
N GLY A 331 0.95 21.31 -5.99
CA GLY A 331 2.20 20.56 -5.90
C GLY A 331 2.90 20.74 -4.56
N ALA A 332 3.98 19.98 -4.36
CA ALA A 332 4.72 19.97 -3.09
C ALA A 332 5.20 21.37 -2.70
N VAL A 333 5.16 21.66 -1.40
CA VAL A 333 5.68 22.91 -0.86
C VAL A 333 7.12 22.70 -0.40
N LEU A 334 8.05 23.51 -0.89
CA LEU A 334 9.49 23.42 -0.61
C LEU A 334 9.87 24.31 0.58
N VAL A 335 10.70 23.83 1.55
CA VAL A 335 11.11 24.62 2.76
C VAL A 335 12.50 24.35 3.39
N THR A 336 13.54 25.17 3.16
CA THR A 336 14.70 25.31 4.05
C THR A 336 14.18 25.66 5.42
N LEU A 337 14.58 24.81 6.33
CA LEU A 337 14.69 25.14 7.73
C LEU A 337 16.17 25.50 7.95
N GLY A 338 16.44 26.56 8.73
CA GLY A 338 17.80 26.93 9.13
C GLY A 338 18.39 25.95 10.17
N ASN A 339 19.54 26.31 10.76
CA ASN A 339 20.25 25.48 11.74
C ASN A 339 19.35 25.14 12.95
N SER A 340 18.94 23.87 13.03
CA SER A 340 17.96 23.29 13.97
C SER A 340 16.51 23.64 13.64
N ALA A 341 15.70 22.59 13.42
CA ALA A 341 14.30 22.73 13.03
C ALA A 341 13.38 21.91 13.94
N THR A 342 12.40 22.57 14.54
CA THR A 342 11.27 21.90 15.20
C THR A 342 10.12 21.82 14.19
N LEU A 343 9.66 20.60 13.88
CA LEU A 343 8.54 20.38 12.97
C LEU A 343 7.21 20.38 13.76
N PHE A 344 6.56 21.56 13.79
CA PHE A 344 5.15 21.94 14.15
C PHE A 344 4.59 22.03 15.59
N LYS A 345 3.69 23.03 15.77
CA LYS A 345 2.44 23.08 16.59
C LYS A 345 1.39 23.99 15.89
N GLY A 346 0.09 23.68 16.01
CA GLY A 346 -1.03 24.52 15.54
C GLY A 346 -1.23 25.84 16.32
N ASN A 347 -1.90 26.79 15.65
CA ASN A 347 -2.17 28.21 15.97
C ASN A 347 -1.02 28.99 16.64
N THR A 348 0.03 29.25 15.86
CA THR A 348 1.09 30.26 16.09
C THR A 348 1.88 30.06 17.40
N THR A 349 3.13 29.59 17.40
CA THR A 349 4.34 30.33 16.98
C THR A 349 5.52 29.34 16.89
N ILE A 350 6.37 29.45 15.87
CA ILE A 350 7.74 28.90 15.84
C ILE A 350 8.66 29.95 16.47
N ALA A 351 9.44 29.59 17.48
CA ALA A 351 10.57 30.40 17.93
C ALA A 351 11.88 29.71 17.51
N ALA A 352 12.64 30.35 16.62
CA ALA A 352 14.09 30.19 16.54
C ALA A 352 14.73 31.36 17.32
N PRO A 353 15.92 31.18 17.89
CA PRO A 353 16.38 31.94 19.04
C PRO A 353 16.58 33.42 18.69
N GLY A 354 16.20 34.29 19.64
CA GLY A 354 16.80 35.60 19.73
C GLY A 354 18.32 35.45 19.70
N GLU A 355 18.95 36.22 18.83
CA GLU A 355 20.39 36.24 18.64
C GLU A 355 21.13 36.57 19.94
N SER A 356 22.25 35.89 20.16
CA SER A 356 23.46 36.60 20.56
C SER A 356 24.71 35.92 19.96
N GLY A 357 25.12 36.43 18.78
CA GLY A 357 26.52 36.62 18.39
C GLY A 357 27.31 35.44 17.79
N ALA A 358 27.45 35.40 16.46
CA ALA A 358 28.74 35.48 15.73
C ALA A 358 28.56 35.20 14.22
N ARG A 359 29.24 36.01 13.40
CA ARG A 359 29.19 36.10 11.92
C ARG A 359 29.57 34.80 11.19
N THR A 360 29.00 34.57 10.00
CA THR A 360 29.73 34.43 8.71
C THR A 360 28.78 34.27 7.51
N ASN A 361 29.20 34.82 6.37
CA ASN A 361 28.50 34.96 5.09
C ASN A 361 27.97 33.65 4.46
N ARG A 362 26.76 33.68 3.89
CA ARG A 362 26.45 33.29 2.48
C ARG A 362 24.97 33.57 2.12
N GLN A 363 24.73 33.77 0.82
CA GLN A 363 23.51 34.29 0.18
C GLN A 363 22.27 33.37 0.29
N HIS A 364 21.07 33.96 0.42
CA HIS A 364 19.80 33.28 0.74
C HIS A 364 18.61 33.80 -0.12
N TRP A 365 17.73 32.90 -0.58
CA TRP A 365 16.34 33.13 -1.05
C TRP A 365 15.45 31.89 -0.73
N PRO A 366 14.11 32.00 -0.60
CA PRO A 366 13.31 31.44 0.51
C PRO A 366 12.42 30.21 0.17
N LEU A 367 11.71 29.73 1.19
CA LEU A 367 11.24 28.36 1.39
C LEU A 367 10.09 28.40 2.47
N GLY A 368 8.99 27.60 2.40
CA GLY A 368 7.83 27.71 3.34
C GLY A 368 6.91 26.49 3.63
N LEU A 369 6.63 26.13 4.91
CA LEU A 369 6.05 24.84 5.44
C LEU A 369 4.72 25.03 6.19
N ILE A 370 3.65 24.23 5.96
CA ILE A 370 2.43 24.02 6.82
C ILE A 370 1.84 22.56 6.74
N PHE A 371 1.20 22.05 7.84
CA PHE A 371 0.51 20.73 8.07
C PHE A 371 -0.87 20.82 8.80
N MET A 372 -1.69 19.74 8.75
CA MET A 372 -2.94 19.46 9.52
C MET A 372 -2.99 18.01 10.13
N ALA A 373 -4.07 17.61 10.81
CA ALA A 373 -4.28 16.29 11.44
C ALA A 373 -4.25 15.10 10.45
N GLY A 374 -3.93 13.89 10.92
CA GLY A 374 -3.74 12.72 10.07
C GLY A 374 -2.72 12.99 8.96
N THR A 375 -1.44 13.08 9.30
CA THR A 375 -0.43 13.42 8.29
C THR A 375 0.82 12.55 8.32
N ILE A 376 1.30 12.20 7.13
CA ILE A 376 2.64 11.64 6.92
C ILE A 376 3.54 12.66 6.25
N MET A 377 4.72 12.85 6.82
CA MET A 377 5.78 13.70 6.28
C MET A 377 6.82 12.84 5.57
N LEU A 378 7.17 13.18 4.33
CA LEU A 378 8.41 12.72 3.69
C LEU A 378 9.37 13.89 3.61
N LEU A 379 10.57 13.75 4.17
CA LEU A 379 11.64 14.73 4.05
C LEU A 379 12.64 14.28 3.00
N SER A 380 13.02 15.12 2.03
CA SER A 380 14.16 14.87 1.13
C SER A 380 15.33 15.79 1.46
N SER A 381 16.54 15.23 1.51
CA SER A 381 17.81 15.94 1.69
C SER A 381 18.31 16.56 0.39
#